data_AF-A0A3C0MEQ4-F1
#
_entry.id   AF-A0A3C0MEQ4-F1
#
_cell.length_a   1.000
_cell.length_b   1.000
_cell.length_c   1.000
_cell.angle_alpha   90.00
_cell.angle_beta   90.00
_cell.angle_gamma   90.00
#
_symmetry.space_group_name_H-M   'P 1'
#
loop_
_entity.id
_entity.type
_entity.pdbx_description
1 polymer ?
#
loop_
_entity_poly.entity_id
_entity_poly.type
_entity_poly.pdbx_seq_one_letter_code
_entity_poly.pdbx_strand_id
1 'polypeptide(L)'
;MNAILGFSEVIRDQVFGPDQARYCDYAASIHQSGQHLLSLINDILDLSKIESGSYRLECQQFCLSRLADECFMMVRPQAAKGQVGIDAELGDAKVEILGDPRAMRQVIVNLLSNAVKFTPAGERVRLSLSLEGGRAMLS
;
A
#
# COMPACT_ATOMS: atom_id res chain seq x y z
N MET A 1 -15.33 0.05 13.23
CA MET A 1 -16.77 0.21 12.93
C MET A 1 -17.43 1.29 13.81
N ASN A 2 -17.28 1.24 15.14
CA ASN A 2 -17.91 2.22 16.06
C ASN A 2 -17.53 3.69 15.77
N ALA A 3 -16.30 3.95 15.32
CA ALA A 3 -15.87 5.31 14.97
C ALA A 3 -16.58 5.89 13.72
N ILE A 4 -16.88 5.07 12.71
CA ILE A 4 -17.54 5.54 11.47
C ILE A 4 -18.96 6.00 11.75
N LEU A 5 -19.72 5.17 12.48
CA LEU A 5 -21.10 5.47 12.85
C LEU A 5 -21.17 6.71 13.75
N GLY A 6 -20.34 6.78 14.80
CA GLY A 6 -20.30 7.93 15.71
C GLY A 6 -19.92 9.24 15.01
N PHE A 7 -18.93 9.23 14.12
CA PHE A 7 -18.59 10.43 13.35
C PHE A 7 -19.69 10.80 12.35
N SER A 8 -20.37 9.83 11.74
CA SER A 8 -21.49 10.10 10.85
C SER A 8 -22.68 10.71 11.59
N GLU A 9 -22.95 10.28 12.82
CA GLU A 9 -24.00 10.83 13.69
C GLU A 9 -23.69 12.26 14.09
N VAL A 10 -22.44 12.54 14.46
CA VAL A 10 -21.96 13.90 14.77
C VAL A 10 -22.16 14.87 13.60
N ILE A 11 -21.87 14.42 12.37
CA ILE A 11 -22.09 15.22 11.15
C ILE A 11 -23.58 15.38 10.87
N ARG A 12 -24.35 14.28 10.92
CA ARG A 12 -25.80 14.26 10.63
C ARG A 12 -26.57 15.18 11.58
N ASP A 13 -26.25 15.12 12.86
CA ASP A 13 -26.98 15.82 13.92
C ASP A 13 -26.43 17.24 14.17
N GLN A 14 -25.43 17.66 13.37
CA GLN A 14 -24.79 18.98 13.43
C GLN A 14 -24.42 19.41 14.85
N VAL A 15 -23.80 18.48 15.60
CA VAL A 15 -23.49 18.65 17.03
C VAL A 15 -22.63 19.89 17.31
N PHE A 16 -21.84 20.35 16.35
CA PHE A 16 -20.96 21.51 16.47
C PHE A 16 -21.54 22.80 15.83
N GLY A 17 -22.82 22.81 15.46
CA GLY A 17 -23.43 23.98 14.81
C GLY A 17 -22.73 24.28 13.47
N PRO A 18 -22.41 25.55 13.13
CA PRO A 18 -21.85 25.94 11.85
C PRO A 18 -20.33 25.70 11.69
N ASP A 19 -19.66 24.98 12.60
CA ASP A 19 -18.23 24.67 12.53
C ASP A 19 -17.92 23.66 11.40
N GLN A 20 -17.84 24.18 10.17
CA GLN A 20 -17.61 23.39 8.96
C GLN A 20 -16.26 22.65 8.98
N ALA A 21 -15.24 23.23 9.61
CA ALA A 21 -13.91 22.63 9.67
C ALA A 21 -13.93 21.31 10.44
N ARG A 22 -14.61 21.27 11.60
CA ARG A 22 -14.75 20.02 12.36
C ARG A 22 -15.46 18.94 11.58
N TYR A 23 -16.53 19.25 10.86
CA TYR A 23 -17.21 18.24 10.04
C TYR A 23 -16.33 17.70 8.91
N CYS A 24 -15.49 18.54 8.29
CA CYS A 24 -14.51 18.09 7.31
C CYS A 24 -13.51 17.11 7.92
N ASP A 25 -13.03 17.35 9.14
CA ASP A 25 -12.10 16.44 9.84
C ASP A 25 -12.76 15.09 10.17
N TYR A 26 -14.03 15.10 10.60
CA TYR A 26 -14.80 13.88 10.82
C TYR A 26 -15.08 13.13 9.52
N ALA A 27 -15.39 13.84 8.42
CA ALA A 27 -15.58 13.23 7.12
C ALA A 27 -14.29 12.58 6.61
N ALA A 28 -13.14 13.22 6.81
CA ALA A 28 -11.84 12.64 6.50
C ALA A 28 -11.57 11.39 7.35
N SER A 29 -11.90 11.41 8.64
CA SER A 29 -11.75 10.28 9.56
C SER A 29 -12.65 9.08 9.17
N ILE A 30 -13.89 9.36 8.76
CA ILE A 30 -14.81 8.35 8.20
C ILE A 30 -14.22 7.75 6.93
N HIS A 31 -13.75 8.58 6.01
CA HIS A 31 -13.18 8.14 4.74
C HIS A 31 -11.96 7.23 4.96
N GLN A 32 -11.03 7.62 5.83
CA GLN A 32 -9.87 6.81 6.18
C GLN A 32 -10.27 5.48 6.82
N SER A 33 -11.23 5.49 7.74
CA SER A 33 -11.74 4.27 8.38
C SER A 33 -12.44 3.33 7.39
N GLY A 34 -13.18 3.89 6.42
CA GLY A 34 -13.84 3.15 5.35
C GLY A 34 -12.85 2.50 4.40
N GLN A 35 -11.80 3.24 3.98
CA GLN A 35 -10.71 2.67 3.19
C GLN A 35 -10.00 1.53 3.92
N HIS A 36 -9.76 1.69 5.23
CA HIS A 36 -9.14 0.63 6.02
C HIS A 36 -10.01 -0.63 6.09
N LEU A 37 -11.32 -0.49 6.33
CA LEU A 37 -12.24 -1.63 6.34
C LEU A 37 -12.30 -2.33 4.98
N LEU A 38 -12.32 -1.55 3.88
CA LEU A 38 -12.31 -2.10 2.53
C LEU A 38 -11.02 -2.91 2.27
N SER A 39 -9.87 -2.43 2.74
CA SER A 39 -8.61 -3.18 2.69
C SER A 39 -8.72 -4.51 3.43
N LEU A 40 -9.25 -4.51 4.66
CA LEU A 40 -9.42 -5.74 5.45
C LEU A 40 -10.35 -6.75 4.74
N ILE A 41 -11.42 -6.27 4.11
CA ILE A 41 -12.33 -7.14 3.33
C ILE A 41 -11.58 -7.76 2.15
N ASN A 42 -10.81 -6.96 1.41
CA ASN A 42 -10.02 -7.46 0.28
C ASN A 42 -8.98 -8.49 0.75
N ASP A 43 -8.29 -8.23 1.86
CA ASP A 43 -7.31 -9.15 2.45
C ASP A 43 -7.97 -10.49 2.83
N ILE A 44 -9.18 -10.47 3.41
CA ILE A 44 -9.94 -11.68 3.74
C ILE A 44 -10.38 -12.43 2.48
N LEU A 45 -10.85 -11.72 1.46
CA LEU A 45 -11.26 -12.34 0.19
C LEU A 45 -10.09 -12.99 -0.53
N ASP A 46 -8.93 -12.35 -0.53
CA ASP A 46 -7.73 -12.90 -1.15
C ASP A 46 -7.20 -14.10 -0.36
N LEU A 47 -7.20 -14.04 0.98
CA LEU A 47 -6.92 -15.20 1.83
C LEU A 47 -7.87 -16.37 1.54
N SER A 48 -9.17 -16.10 1.41
CA SER A 48 -10.19 -17.11 1.10
C SER A 48 -9.96 -17.77 -0.27
N LYS A 49 -9.48 -17.03 -1.27
CA LYS A 49 -9.11 -17.60 -2.57
C LYS A 49 -7.87 -18.50 -2.47
N ILE A 50 -6.90 -18.12 -1.64
CA ILE A 50 -5.69 -18.90 -1.40
C ILE A 50 -6.05 -20.21 -0.68
N GLU A 51 -6.83 -20.15 0.40
CA GLU A 51 -7.23 -21.31 1.19
C GLU A 51 -8.12 -22.28 0.42
N SER A 52 -8.97 -21.78 -0.48
CA SER A 52 -9.80 -22.63 -1.35
C SER A 52 -9.05 -23.20 -2.56
N GLY A 53 -7.76 -22.88 -2.73
CA GLY A 53 -6.97 -23.28 -3.91
C GLY A 53 -7.44 -22.62 -5.22
N SER A 54 -8.34 -21.64 -5.14
CA SER A 54 -8.90 -20.92 -6.29
C SER A 54 -7.96 -19.82 -6.78
N TYR A 55 -6.98 -19.41 -5.95
CA TYR A 55 -5.96 -18.46 -6.36
C TYR A 55 -4.94 -19.14 -7.29
N ARG A 56 -5.06 -18.86 -8.59
CA ARG A 56 -4.12 -19.36 -9.60
C ARG A 56 -3.17 -18.24 -10.00
N LEU A 57 -1.87 -18.49 -9.81
CA LEU A 57 -0.82 -17.60 -10.31
C LEU A 57 -0.77 -17.67 -11.84
N GLU A 58 -0.83 -16.52 -12.48
CA GLU A 58 -0.64 -16.38 -13.92
C GLU A 58 0.84 -16.08 -14.19
N CYS A 59 1.67 -17.13 -14.13
CA CYS A 59 3.13 -16.98 -14.30
C CYS A 59 3.50 -16.62 -15.75
N GLN A 60 4.23 -15.52 -15.91
CA GLN A 60 4.84 -15.10 -17.17
C GLN A 60 6.24 -14.53 -16.94
N GLN A 61 7.04 -14.41 -18.00
CA GLN A 61 8.31 -13.70 -17.92
C GLN A 61 8.06 -12.20 -17.82
N PHE A 62 8.72 -11.53 -16.88
CA PHE A 62 8.67 -10.08 -16.76
C PHE A 62 9.92 -9.51 -16.08
N CYS A 63 10.15 -8.22 -16.35
CA CYS A 63 11.26 -7.47 -15.78
C CYS A 63 10.92 -6.98 -14.38
N LEU A 64 11.50 -7.61 -13.35
CA LEU A 64 11.29 -7.28 -11.95
C LEU A 64 11.79 -5.87 -11.60
N SER A 65 12.95 -5.48 -12.13
CA SER A 65 13.51 -4.13 -11.92
C SER A 65 12.54 -3.03 -12.37
N ARG A 66 11.92 -3.18 -13.55
CA ARG A 66 10.89 -2.26 -14.04
C ARG A 66 9.63 -2.29 -13.17
N LEU A 67 9.18 -3.47 -12.75
CA LEU A 67 8.01 -3.59 -11.89
C LEU A 67 8.25 -2.90 -10.53
N ALA A 68 9.42 -3.07 -9.94
CA ALA A 68 9.81 -2.46 -8.68
C ALA A 68 9.85 -0.93 -8.79
N ASP A 69 10.39 -0.39 -9.88
CA ASP A 69 10.40 1.06 -10.16
C ASP A 69 8.98 1.64 -10.30
N GLU A 70 8.09 0.94 -11.03
CA GLU A 70 6.68 1.33 -11.13
C GLU A 70 6.00 1.37 -9.75
N CYS A 71 6.26 0.38 -8.89
CA CYS A 71 5.72 0.34 -7.53
C CYS A 71 6.29 1.47 -6.65
N PHE A 72 7.59 1.75 -6.76
CA PHE A 72 8.25 2.86 -6.08
C PHE A 72 7.56 4.20 -6.44
N MET A 73 7.33 4.43 -7.74
CA MET A 73 6.65 5.64 -8.22
C MET A 73 5.21 5.76 -7.71
N MET A 74 4.50 4.66 -7.52
CA MET A 74 3.14 4.65 -6.93
C MET A 74 3.14 5.08 -5.45
N VAL A 75 4.14 4.69 -4.67
CA VAL A 75 4.21 4.96 -3.22
C VAL A 75 4.85 6.31 -2.90
N ARG A 76 5.67 6.86 -3.80
CA ARG A 76 6.36 8.14 -3.62
C ARG A 76 5.46 9.31 -3.15
N PRO A 77 4.22 9.51 -3.66
CA PRO A 77 3.33 10.55 -3.16
C PRO A 77 2.88 10.34 -1.71
N GLN A 78 2.69 9.08 -1.28
CA GLN A 78 2.34 8.75 0.09
C GLN A 78 3.52 9.04 1.03
N ALA A 79 4.75 8.70 0.62
CA ALA A 79 5.97 9.02 1.37
C ALA A 79 6.13 10.54 1.55
N ALA A 80 5.92 11.31 0.49
CA ALA A 80 5.96 12.77 0.54
C ALA A 80 4.94 13.37 1.53
N LYS A 81 3.69 12.84 1.54
CA LYS A 81 2.67 13.26 2.51
C LYS A 81 3.05 12.92 3.95
N GLY A 82 3.68 11.76 4.17
CA GLY A 82 4.18 11.32 5.47
C GLY A 82 5.49 11.98 5.89
N GLN A 83 6.08 12.85 5.05
CA GLN A 83 7.42 13.43 5.26
C GLN A 83 8.51 12.36 5.45
N VAL A 84 8.35 11.20 4.80
CA VAL A 84 9.32 10.10 4.81
C VAL A 84 10.12 10.17 3.52
N GLY A 85 11.46 10.15 3.63
CA GLY A 85 12.33 10.02 2.47
C GLY A 85 12.22 8.62 1.86
N ILE A 86 12.22 8.51 0.54
CA ILE A 86 12.17 7.21 -0.13
C ILE A 86 13.17 7.16 -1.27
N ASP A 87 13.99 6.10 -1.31
CA ASP A 87 15.04 5.89 -2.31
C ASP A 87 14.90 4.50 -2.96
N ALA A 88 15.39 4.36 -4.18
CA ALA A 88 15.41 3.10 -4.91
C ALA A 88 16.83 2.80 -5.44
N GLU A 89 17.34 1.61 -5.13
CA GLU A 89 18.61 1.05 -5.58
C GLU A 89 18.33 -0.24 -6.37
N LEU A 90 17.85 -0.09 -7.61
CA LEU A 90 17.37 -1.22 -8.41
C LEU A 90 18.42 -1.82 -9.36
N GLY A 91 19.59 -1.18 -9.46
CA GLY A 91 20.64 -1.52 -10.42
C GLY A 91 20.25 -1.22 -11.89
N ASP A 92 21.25 -1.17 -12.77
CA ASP A 92 21.03 -0.92 -14.21
C ASP A 92 20.65 -2.19 -15.00
N ALA A 93 20.86 -3.36 -14.40
CA ALA A 93 20.62 -4.63 -15.06
C ALA A 93 19.13 -4.98 -15.10
N LYS A 94 18.62 -5.35 -16.28
CA LYS A 94 17.28 -5.92 -16.40
C LYS A 94 17.25 -7.30 -15.73
N VAL A 95 16.60 -7.37 -14.57
CA VAL A 95 16.34 -8.62 -13.87
C VAL A 95 15.02 -9.21 -14.39
N GLU A 96 15.10 -10.19 -15.28
CA GLU A 96 13.95 -10.95 -15.79
C GLU A 96 13.68 -12.15 -14.87
N ILE A 97 12.42 -12.33 -14.45
CA ILE A 97 11.99 -13.47 -13.65
C ILE A 97 10.71 -14.10 -14.23
N LEU A 98 10.45 -15.36 -13.86
CA LEU A 98 9.18 -16.03 -14.14
C LEU A 98 8.28 -15.93 -12.90
N GLY A 99 7.10 -15.35 -13.04
CA GLY A 99 6.12 -15.24 -11.96
C GLY A 99 4.88 -14.45 -12.37
N ASP A 100 3.97 -14.21 -11.43
CA ASP A 100 2.79 -13.38 -11.67
C ASP A 100 3.11 -11.91 -11.34
N PRO A 101 3.19 -11.01 -12.34
CA PRO A 101 3.52 -9.60 -12.09
C PRO A 101 2.41 -8.85 -11.37
N ARG A 102 1.15 -9.30 -11.40
CA ARG A 102 0.06 -8.67 -10.64
C ARG A 102 0.23 -8.97 -9.16
N ALA A 103 0.46 -10.24 -8.82
CA ALA A 103 0.74 -10.65 -7.45
C ALA A 103 2.01 -9.97 -6.91
N MET A 104 3.08 -9.93 -7.71
CA MET A 104 4.33 -9.29 -7.31
C MET A 104 4.17 -7.78 -7.09
N ARG A 105 3.41 -7.09 -7.94
CA ARG A 105 3.07 -5.67 -7.75
C ARG A 105 2.37 -5.44 -6.41
N GLN A 106 1.38 -6.27 -6.10
CA GLN A 106 0.64 -6.18 -4.86
C GLN A 106 1.56 -6.36 -3.64
N VAL A 107 2.45 -7.35 -3.68
CA VAL A 107 3.44 -7.59 -2.62
C VAL A 107 4.33 -6.37 -2.41
N ILE A 108 4.95 -5.85 -3.48
CA ILE A 108 5.88 -4.71 -3.39
C ILE A 108 5.17 -3.46 -2.87
N VAL A 109 3.99 -3.13 -3.41
CA VAL A 109 3.21 -1.96 -2.96
C VAL A 109 2.78 -2.09 -1.50
N ASN A 110 2.35 -3.28 -1.07
CA ASN A 110 1.95 -3.51 0.32
C ASN A 110 3.15 -3.34 1.28
N LEU A 111 4.31 -3.89 0.93
CA LEU A 111 5.52 -3.75 1.74
C LEU A 111 6.00 -2.30 1.81
N LEU A 112 6.09 -1.60 0.67
CA LEU A 112 6.51 -0.21 0.61
C LEU A 112 5.55 0.75 1.33
N SER A 113 4.24 0.57 1.13
CA SER A 113 3.24 1.40 1.80
C SER A 113 3.23 1.18 3.31
N ASN A 114 3.45 -0.07 3.77
CA ASN A 114 3.64 -0.36 5.19
C ASN A 114 4.92 0.28 5.72
N ALA A 115 6.05 0.16 5.01
CA ALA A 115 7.28 0.82 5.41
C ALA A 115 7.07 2.33 5.59
N VAL A 116 6.47 3.00 4.61
CA VAL A 116 6.15 4.44 4.69
C VAL A 116 5.19 4.77 5.84
N LYS A 117 4.16 3.95 6.05
CA LYS A 117 3.14 4.18 7.09
C LYS A 117 3.72 4.09 8.50
N PHE A 118 4.70 3.20 8.71
CA PHE A 118 5.25 2.91 10.04
C PHE A 118 6.61 3.58 10.29
N THR A 119 7.22 4.20 9.29
CA THR A 119 8.42 5.02 9.44
C THR A 119 8.05 6.45 9.90
N PRO A 120 8.67 6.98 10.97
CA PRO A 120 8.48 8.36 11.43
C PRO A 120 8.84 9.42 10.38
N ALA A 121 8.20 10.59 10.46
CA ALA A 121 8.54 11.75 9.64
C ALA A 121 10.01 12.16 9.81
N GLY A 122 10.70 12.43 8.71
CA GLY A 122 12.12 12.77 8.66
C GLY A 122 13.07 11.58 8.49
N GLU A 123 12.59 10.34 8.66
CA GLU A 123 13.36 9.13 8.39
C GLU A 123 13.24 8.68 6.91
N ARG A 124 13.84 7.53 6.57
CA ARG A 124 13.95 7.04 5.19
C ARG A 124 13.57 5.58 5.05
N VAL A 125 12.96 5.27 3.90
CA VAL A 125 12.72 3.92 3.40
C VAL A 125 13.54 3.72 2.13
N ARG A 126 14.12 2.53 1.96
CA ARG A 126 14.87 2.18 0.75
C ARG A 126 14.27 0.93 0.13
N LEU A 127 14.08 0.96 -1.19
CA LEU A 127 13.82 -0.22 -2.00
C LEU A 127 15.12 -0.62 -2.70
N SER A 128 15.51 -1.88 -2.60
CA SER A 128 16.73 -2.40 -3.21
C SER A 128 16.46 -3.70 -3.95
N LEU A 129 17.14 -3.90 -5.07
CA LEU A 129 17.09 -5.13 -5.85
C LEU A 129 18.52 -5.62 -6.08
N SER A 130 18.81 -6.85 -5.66
CA SER A 130 20.09 -7.51 -5.89
C SER A 130 19.91 -8.91 -6.49
N LEU A 131 20.98 -9.44 -7.08
CA LEU A 131 21.06 -10.82 -7.54
C LEU A 131 22.05 -11.58 -6.65
N GLU A 132 21.54 -12.54 -5.89
CA GLU A 132 22.34 -13.37 -4.98
C GLU A 132 22.12 -14.85 -5.27
N GLY A 133 23.21 -15.58 -5.58
CA GLY A 133 23.14 -17.02 -5.81
C GLY A 133 22.17 -17.44 -6.92
N GLY A 134 21.98 -16.61 -7.96
CA GLY A 134 21.02 -16.85 -9.04
C GLY A 134 19.56 -16.54 -8.70
N ARG A 135 19.30 -15.90 -7.56
CA ARG A 135 17.97 -15.43 -7.15
C ARG A 135 17.93 -13.91 -7.13
N ALA A 136 16.79 -13.34 -7.50
CA ALA A 136 16.51 -11.93 -7.29
C ALA A 136 16.03 -11.72 -5.84
N MET A 137 16.64 -10.76 -5.15
CA MET A 137 16.28 -10.37 -3.79
C MET A 137 15.79 -8.92 -3.79
N LEU A 138 14.59 -8.72 -3.28
CA LEU A 138 14.00 -7.40 -3.01
C LEU A 138 14.07 -7.14 -1.50
N SER A 139 14.65 -6.02 -1.09
CA SER A 139 14.74 -5.58 0.30
C SER A 139 14.40 -4.10 0.49
#